data_AF-A0A0Q5D0G5-F1
#
_entry.id   AF-A0A0Q5D0G5-F1
#
_cell.length_a   1.000
_cell.length_b   1.000
_cell.length_c   1.000
_cell.angle_alpha   90.00
_cell.angle_beta   90.00
_cell.angle_gamma   90.00
#
_symmetry.space_group_name_H-M   'P 1'
#
loop_
_entity.id
_entity.type
_entity.pdbx_description
1 polymer ?
#
loop_
_entity_poly.entity_id
_entity_poly.type
_entity_poly.pdbx_seq_one_letter_code
_entity_poly.pdbx_strand_id
1 'polypeptide(L)'
;MKNALQEFLEAIRFRFEHQLNDLGVEAKAKRKYGGQFIEFTGDGRYVPVNIMLKPGVLLPQSKLRLEECTLLQEKWYPVPVGTNGWIFYEYSRSDWFELSGKPEQDFAKISETISRAGVVRNASIHEKVTANGQIALAYEEITKELEPRNIREVKYTVTDGIESLNFADAEGKEWTLGFNASRVKISVDGKSVGLVEHDDRFEMREIIRSRLDHIRLSKKW
;
A
#
# COMPACT_ATOMS: atom_id res chain seq x y z
N MET A 1 -5.45 -23.97 -32.18
CA MET A 1 -6.30 -24.26 -31.00
C MET A 1 -5.88 -23.32 -29.88
N LYS A 2 -6.80 -22.52 -29.33
CA LYS A 2 -6.53 -21.76 -28.10
C LYS A 2 -6.48 -22.77 -26.94
N ASN A 3 -5.60 -22.55 -25.96
CA ASN A 3 -5.60 -23.37 -24.75
C ASN A 3 -6.71 -22.87 -23.80
N ALA A 4 -7.20 -23.73 -22.91
CA ALA A 4 -8.35 -23.42 -22.05
C ALA A 4 -8.15 -22.17 -21.17
N LEU A 5 -6.91 -21.87 -20.79
CA LEU A 5 -6.55 -20.65 -20.09
C LEU A 5 -6.84 -19.39 -20.93
N GLN A 6 -6.44 -19.40 -22.19
CA GLN A 6 -6.63 -18.25 -23.09
C GLN A 6 -8.12 -17.99 -23.33
N GLU A 7 -8.92 -19.05 -23.51
CA GLU A 7 -10.38 -18.93 -23.64
C GLU A 7 -11.01 -18.37 -22.36
N PHE A 8 -10.56 -18.83 -21.19
CA PHE A 8 -11.05 -18.32 -19.92
C PHE A 8 -10.65 -16.85 -19.68
N LEU A 9 -9.41 -16.49 -20.00
CA LEU A 9 -8.93 -15.11 -19.88
C LEU A 9 -9.69 -14.16 -20.81
N GLU A 10 -10.03 -14.60 -22.03
CA GLU A 10 -10.88 -13.85 -22.95
C GLU A 10 -12.30 -13.68 -22.42
N ALA A 11 -12.88 -14.72 -21.81
CA ALA A 11 -14.18 -14.62 -21.16
C ALA A 11 -14.19 -13.62 -19.99
N ILE A 12 -13.13 -13.61 -19.17
CA ILE A 12 -12.93 -12.64 -18.08
C ILE A 12 -12.84 -11.21 -18.64
N ARG A 13 -12.01 -11.01 -19.67
CA ARG A 13 -11.84 -9.68 -20.31
C ARG A 13 -13.12 -9.17 -20.91
N PHE A 14 -13.85 -10.02 -21.64
CA PHE A 14 -15.12 -9.66 -22.26
C PHE A 14 -16.20 -9.32 -21.22
N ARG A 15 -16.36 -10.16 -20.20
CA ARG A 15 -17.42 -9.95 -19.19
C ARG A 15 -17.17 -8.75 -18.27
N PHE A 16 -15.91 -8.42 -18.00
CA PHE A 16 -15.54 -7.35 -17.10
C PHE A 16 -14.93 -6.12 -17.80
N GLU A 17 -15.06 -6.02 -19.12
CA GLU A 17 -14.43 -4.95 -19.92
C GLU A 17 -14.65 -3.56 -19.31
N HIS A 18 -15.91 -3.17 -19.10
CA HIS A 18 -16.25 -1.87 -18.52
C HIS A 18 -15.65 -1.69 -17.11
N GLN A 19 -15.81 -2.68 -16.23
CA GLN A 19 -15.31 -2.63 -14.86
C GLN A 19 -13.79 -2.50 -14.80
N LEU A 20 -13.07 -3.25 -15.65
CA LEU A 20 -11.60 -3.23 -15.71
C LEU A 20 -11.09 -1.90 -16.29
N ASN A 21 -11.76 -1.38 -17.32
CA ASN A 21 -11.45 -0.08 -17.91
C ASN A 21 -11.65 1.07 -16.91
N ASP A 22 -12.76 1.08 -16.17
CA ASP A 22 -13.04 2.10 -15.14
C ASP A 22 -11.97 2.10 -14.02
N LEU A 23 -11.44 0.93 -13.68
CA LEU A 23 -10.37 0.78 -12.69
C LEU A 23 -8.96 1.03 -13.28
N GLY A 24 -8.86 1.13 -14.61
CA GLY A 24 -7.59 1.29 -15.33
C GLY A 24 -6.67 0.08 -15.21
N VAL A 25 -7.24 -1.13 -15.20
CA VAL A 25 -6.49 -2.40 -15.08
C VAL A 25 -6.87 -3.38 -16.20
N GLU A 26 -6.05 -4.40 -16.40
CA GLU A 26 -6.31 -5.49 -17.33
C GLU A 26 -6.14 -6.85 -16.65
N ALA A 27 -6.95 -7.83 -17.06
CA ALA A 27 -6.76 -9.21 -16.65
C ALA A 27 -5.56 -9.84 -17.39
N LYS A 28 -4.60 -10.40 -16.64
CA LYS A 28 -3.40 -11.05 -17.16
C LYS A 28 -3.17 -12.39 -16.47
N ALA A 29 -2.85 -13.42 -17.25
CA ALA A 29 -2.43 -14.70 -16.69
C ALA A 29 -0.94 -14.62 -16.28
N LYS A 30 -0.62 -15.11 -15.09
CA LYS A 30 0.74 -15.12 -14.53
C LYS A 30 1.02 -16.42 -13.78
N ARG A 31 2.27 -16.87 -13.82
CA ARG A 31 2.73 -18.01 -13.05
C ARG A 31 3.41 -17.51 -11.76
N LYS A 32 2.94 -17.96 -10.60
CA LYS A 32 3.47 -17.55 -9.29
C LYS A 32 3.45 -18.76 -8.34
N TYR A 33 4.48 -18.94 -7.51
CA TYR A 33 4.56 -20.03 -6.51
C TYR A 33 4.22 -21.44 -7.03
N GLY A 34 4.59 -21.74 -8.29
CA GLY A 34 4.27 -23.02 -8.94
C GLY A 34 2.83 -23.16 -9.44
N GLY A 35 1.93 -22.24 -9.12
CA GLY A 35 0.55 -22.17 -9.62
C GLY A 35 0.35 -21.15 -10.76
N GLN A 36 -0.86 -21.12 -11.29
CA GLN A 36 -1.25 -20.17 -12.32
C GLN A 36 -2.41 -19.30 -11.82
N PHE A 37 -2.29 -17.99 -12.06
CA PHE A 37 -3.16 -16.97 -11.53
C PHE A 37 -3.63 -16.07 -12.67
N ILE A 38 -4.86 -15.57 -12.55
CA ILE A 38 -5.30 -14.38 -13.28
C ILE A 38 -5.23 -13.22 -12.29
N GLU A 39 -4.36 -12.25 -12.59
CA GLU A 39 -4.19 -11.01 -11.83
C GLU A 39 -4.83 -9.86 -12.63
N PHE A 40 -5.31 -8.81 -11.94
CA PHE A 40 -5.84 -7.61 -12.57
C PHE A 40 -4.90 -6.43 -12.32
N THR A 41 -4.13 -6.04 -13.33
CA THR A 41 -3.00 -5.12 -13.19
C THR A 41 -3.05 -4.03 -14.25
N GLY A 42 -2.70 -2.81 -13.86
CA GLY A 42 -2.57 -1.64 -14.71
C GLY A 42 -1.23 -0.95 -14.48
N ASP A 43 -1.03 0.21 -15.11
CA ASP A 43 0.18 0.99 -14.89
C ASP A 43 0.19 1.60 -13.48
N GLY A 44 1.19 1.22 -12.68
CA GLY A 44 1.34 1.66 -11.30
C GLY A 44 0.22 1.22 -10.34
N ARG A 45 -0.65 0.28 -10.70
CA ARG A 45 -1.83 -0.10 -9.89
C ARG A 45 -2.32 -1.52 -10.15
N TYR A 46 -3.09 -2.07 -9.22
CA TYR A 46 -3.69 -3.39 -9.36
C TYR A 46 -4.97 -3.51 -8.51
N VAL A 47 -5.85 -4.45 -8.87
CA VAL A 47 -6.95 -4.87 -7.98
C VAL A 47 -6.40 -6.02 -7.13
N PRO A 48 -6.52 -5.99 -5.79
CA PRO A 48 -5.98 -7.01 -4.90
C PRO A 48 -6.87 -8.27 -4.88
N VAL A 49 -7.21 -8.76 -6.08
CA VAL A 49 -8.03 -9.94 -6.32
C VAL A 49 -7.31 -10.79 -7.36
N ASN A 50 -7.19 -12.09 -7.10
CA ASN A 50 -6.57 -13.04 -8.02
C ASN A 50 -7.46 -14.27 -8.18
N ILE A 51 -7.51 -14.83 -9.38
CA ILE A 51 -8.16 -16.13 -9.63
C ILE A 51 -7.05 -17.17 -9.76
N MET A 52 -6.90 -18.01 -8.74
CA MET A 52 -5.97 -19.13 -8.75
C MET A 52 -6.60 -20.32 -9.47
N LEU A 53 -5.86 -20.93 -10.39
CA LEU A 53 -6.27 -22.12 -11.13
C LEU A 53 -5.66 -23.36 -10.47
N LYS A 54 -6.47 -24.40 -10.21
CA LYS A 54 -5.95 -25.67 -9.68
C LYS A 54 -4.97 -26.33 -10.70
N PRO A 55 -3.90 -27.01 -10.24
CA PRO A 55 -2.84 -27.52 -11.14
C PRO A 55 -3.31 -28.47 -12.26
N GLY A 56 -4.38 -29.24 -12.04
CA GLY A 56 -4.91 -30.21 -13.01
C GLY A 56 -5.54 -29.59 -14.28
N VAL A 57 -5.81 -28.29 -14.25
CA VAL A 57 -6.52 -27.56 -15.30
C VAL A 57 -5.63 -27.23 -16.50
N LEU A 58 -4.31 -27.38 -16.36
CA LEU A 58 -3.32 -26.97 -17.36
C LEU A 58 -2.82 -28.12 -18.24
N LEU A 59 -3.42 -29.30 -18.12
CA LEU A 59 -3.11 -30.43 -18.99
C LEU A 59 -3.67 -30.20 -20.41
N PRO A 60 -2.99 -30.70 -21.46
CA PRO A 60 -3.52 -30.66 -22.81
C PRO A 60 -4.91 -31.30 -22.88
N GLN A 61 -5.85 -30.66 -23.58
CA GLN A 61 -7.25 -31.10 -23.76
C GLN A 61 -8.17 -30.96 -22.53
N SER A 62 -7.68 -30.46 -21.38
CA SER A 62 -8.54 -30.10 -20.25
C SER A 62 -9.40 -28.89 -20.60
N LYS A 63 -10.68 -28.92 -20.17
CA LYS A 63 -11.54 -27.73 -20.16
C LYS A 63 -11.39 -27.07 -18.79
N LEU A 64 -11.08 -25.78 -18.76
CA LEU A 64 -11.04 -25.02 -17.52
C LEU A 64 -12.46 -24.86 -16.99
N ARG A 65 -12.69 -25.35 -15.77
CA ARG A 65 -13.95 -25.19 -15.07
C ARG A 65 -13.80 -24.22 -13.91
N LEU A 66 -14.81 -23.39 -13.70
CA LEU A 66 -14.81 -22.42 -12.60
C LEU A 66 -14.73 -23.11 -11.23
N GLU A 67 -15.36 -24.28 -11.04
CA GLU A 67 -15.24 -25.09 -9.81
C GLU A 67 -13.80 -25.51 -9.46
N GLU A 68 -12.88 -25.43 -10.43
CA GLU A 68 -11.46 -25.71 -10.26
C GLU A 68 -10.63 -24.43 -10.01
N CYS A 69 -11.30 -23.32 -9.74
CA CYS A 69 -10.69 -22.03 -9.47
C CYS A 69 -10.98 -21.56 -8.04
N THR A 70 -10.04 -20.83 -7.48
CA THR A 70 -10.18 -20.18 -6.17
C THR A 70 -9.97 -18.69 -6.33
N LEU A 71 -10.92 -17.90 -5.87
CA LEU A 71 -10.82 -16.46 -5.78
C LEU A 71 -10.07 -16.09 -4.50
N LEU A 72 -8.96 -15.38 -4.64
CA LEU A 72 -8.18 -14.80 -3.56
C LEU A 72 -8.46 -13.29 -3.52
N GLN A 73 -8.85 -12.76 -2.37
CA GLN A 73 -8.97 -11.32 -2.15
C GLN A 73 -8.02 -10.90 -1.03
N GLU A 74 -7.05 -10.04 -1.32
CA GLU A 74 -6.23 -9.37 -0.31
C GLU A 74 -6.94 -8.08 0.14
N LYS A 75 -6.88 -7.79 1.44
CA LYS A 75 -7.42 -6.56 2.02
C LYS A 75 -6.30 -5.60 2.34
N TRP A 76 -6.40 -4.42 1.75
CA TRP A 76 -5.45 -3.33 1.88
C TRP A 76 -6.19 -2.09 2.36
N TYR A 77 -5.58 -1.35 3.29
CA TYR A 77 -6.14 -0.10 3.81
C TYR A 77 -5.23 1.07 3.45
N PRO A 78 -5.77 2.16 2.88
CA PRO A 78 -5.00 3.37 2.64
C PRO A 78 -4.78 4.10 3.97
N VAL A 79 -3.51 4.25 4.36
CA VAL A 79 -3.06 4.99 5.54
C VAL A 79 -2.43 6.29 5.07
N PRO A 80 -3.00 7.47 5.40
CA PRO A 80 -2.38 8.75 5.12
C PRO A 80 -1.02 8.88 5.79
N VAL A 81 -0.03 9.39 5.06
CA VAL A 81 1.31 9.68 5.58
C VAL A 81 1.60 11.16 5.35
N GLY A 82 1.67 11.93 6.42
CA GLY A 82 1.75 13.39 6.32
C GLY A 82 0.46 14.05 5.81
N THR A 83 0.45 15.38 5.83
CA THR A 83 -0.72 16.21 5.49
C THR A 83 -0.83 16.56 4.02
N ASN A 84 0.13 16.12 3.19
CA ASN A 84 0.24 16.50 1.77
C ASN A 84 -0.19 15.41 0.79
N GLY A 85 -1.03 14.47 1.25
CA GLY A 85 -1.74 13.51 0.41
C GLY A 85 -0.96 12.26 0.04
N TRP A 86 0.10 11.92 0.78
CA TRP A 86 0.78 10.64 0.60
C TRP A 86 0.00 9.51 1.26
N ILE A 87 0.08 8.33 0.65
CA ILE A 87 -0.60 7.12 1.11
C ILE A 87 0.41 5.97 1.25
N PHE A 88 0.32 5.24 2.34
CA PHE A 88 0.85 3.90 2.50
C PHE A 88 -0.31 2.91 2.44
N TYR A 89 -0.21 1.84 1.66
CA TYR A 89 -1.22 0.79 1.67
C TYR A 89 -0.80 -0.30 2.65
N GLU A 90 -1.54 -0.43 3.75
CA GLU A 90 -1.28 -1.45 4.76
C GLU A 90 -2.03 -2.73 4.43
N TYR A 91 -1.30 -3.84 4.30
CA TYR A 91 -1.90 -5.16 4.16
C TYR A 91 -2.50 -5.61 5.49
N SER A 92 -3.73 -6.12 5.46
CA SER A 92 -4.41 -6.65 6.64
C SER A 92 -4.52 -8.16 6.65
N ARG A 93 -5.19 -8.74 5.65
CA ARG A 93 -5.44 -10.18 5.55
C ARG A 93 -5.85 -10.58 4.14
N SER A 94 -5.95 -11.88 3.92
CA SER A 94 -6.49 -12.44 2.68
C SER A 94 -7.67 -13.36 2.97
N ASP A 95 -8.73 -13.19 2.20
CA ASP A 95 -9.91 -14.06 2.19
C ASP A 95 -9.87 -14.93 0.91
N TRP A 96 -10.34 -16.18 1.01
CA TRP A 96 -10.29 -17.16 -0.07
C TRP A 96 -11.68 -17.75 -0.29
N PHE A 97 -12.07 -17.92 -1.55
CA PHE A 97 -13.37 -18.45 -1.91
C PHE A 97 -13.26 -19.44 -3.06
N GLU A 98 -13.76 -20.65 -2.87
CA GLU A 98 -13.98 -21.54 -4.01
C GLU A 98 -15.16 -21.02 -4.86
N LEU A 99 -15.02 -21.17 -6.17
CA LEU A 99 -16.11 -20.93 -7.12
C LEU A 99 -16.97 -22.19 -7.24
N SER A 100 -18.25 -21.99 -7.50
CA SER A 100 -19.29 -23.02 -7.38
C SER A 100 -19.44 -23.89 -8.64
N GLY A 101 -18.82 -23.50 -9.75
CA GLY A 101 -19.03 -24.12 -11.06
C GLY A 101 -20.28 -23.63 -11.79
N LYS A 102 -21.04 -22.69 -11.21
CA LYS A 102 -22.23 -22.06 -11.82
C LYS A 102 -21.82 -20.72 -12.44
N PRO A 103 -21.64 -20.63 -13.79
CA PRO A 103 -20.94 -19.51 -14.41
C PRO A 103 -21.48 -18.13 -14.06
N GLU A 104 -22.80 -17.92 -14.15
CA GLU A 104 -23.37 -16.59 -13.87
C GLU A 104 -23.23 -16.17 -12.40
N GLN A 105 -23.32 -17.12 -11.46
CA GLN A 105 -23.12 -16.83 -10.03
C GLN A 105 -21.66 -16.54 -9.71
N ASP A 106 -20.74 -17.32 -10.30
CA ASP A 106 -19.31 -17.16 -10.09
C ASP A 106 -18.78 -15.86 -10.71
N PHE A 107 -19.21 -15.51 -11.93
CA PHE A 107 -18.85 -14.23 -12.54
C PHE A 107 -19.43 -13.03 -11.77
N ALA A 108 -20.67 -13.13 -11.27
CA ALA A 108 -21.23 -12.09 -10.40
C ALA A 108 -20.41 -11.92 -9.11
N LYS A 109 -20.02 -13.02 -8.46
CA LYS A 109 -19.17 -13.01 -7.26
C LYS A 109 -17.78 -12.42 -7.53
N ILE A 110 -17.17 -12.75 -8.67
CA ILE A 110 -15.88 -12.16 -9.07
C ILE A 110 -16.05 -10.65 -9.24
N SER A 111 -17.08 -10.20 -9.97
CA SER A 111 -17.33 -8.77 -10.20
C SER A 111 -17.57 -8.01 -8.90
N GLU A 112 -18.40 -8.54 -7.99
CA GLU A 112 -18.64 -7.95 -6.67
C GLU A 112 -17.34 -7.84 -5.88
N THR A 113 -16.51 -8.89 -5.91
CA THR A 113 -15.24 -8.93 -5.19
C THR A 113 -14.26 -7.89 -5.74
N ILE A 114 -14.16 -7.75 -7.08
CA ILE A 114 -13.36 -6.71 -7.74
C ILE A 114 -13.83 -5.32 -7.32
N SER A 115 -15.14 -5.04 -7.41
CA SER A 115 -15.71 -3.74 -7.02
C SER A 115 -15.45 -3.40 -5.56
N ARG A 116 -15.62 -4.36 -4.65
CA ARG A 116 -15.41 -4.16 -3.22
C ARG A 116 -13.94 -3.99 -2.85
N ALA A 117 -13.04 -4.68 -3.56
CA ALA A 117 -11.60 -4.61 -3.32
C ALA A 117 -11.02 -3.25 -3.74
N GLY A 118 -11.56 -2.64 -4.79
CA GLY A 118 -11.03 -1.39 -5.34
C GLY A 118 -9.62 -1.56 -5.92
N VAL A 119 -8.85 -0.48 -5.92
CA VAL A 119 -7.50 -0.45 -6.52
C VAL A 119 -6.46 -0.12 -5.45
N VAL A 120 -5.37 -0.87 -5.45
CA VAL A 120 -4.14 -0.57 -4.73
C VAL A 120 -3.13 0.00 -5.72
N ARG A 121 -2.46 1.08 -5.33
CA ARG A 121 -1.41 1.71 -6.15
C ARG A 121 -0.05 1.21 -5.70
N ASN A 122 0.83 0.99 -6.66
CA ASN A 122 2.24 0.70 -6.41
C ASN A 122 2.94 1.96 -5.89
N ALA A 123 4.00 1.78 -5.11
CA ALA A 123 4.81 2.89 -4.63
C ALA A 123 5.37 3.72 -5.80
N SER A 124 5.14 5.03 -5.74
CA SER A 124 5.53 5.99 -6.77
C SER A 124 5.46 7.41 -6.21
N ILE A 125 6.48 8.21 -6.53
CA ILE A 125 6.53 9.63 -6.15
C ILE A 125 5.42 10.42 -6.86
N HIS A 126 5.16 10.13 -8.13
CA HIS A 126 4.15 10.83 -8.93
C HIS A 126 2.73 10.62 -8.38
N GLU A 127 2.46 9.41 -7.89
CA GLU A 127 1.17 9.03 -7.32
C GLU A 127 1.07 9.32 -5.81
N LYS A 128 2.15 9.81 -5.20
CA LYS A 128 2.30 10.00 -3.75
C LYS A 128 1.99 8.73 -2.96
N VAL A 129 2.57 7.61 -3.36
CA VAL A 129 2.43 6.33 -2.66
C VAL A 129 3.79 5.85 -2.20
N THR A 130 3.91 5.51 -0.91
CA THR A 130 5.14 4.97 -0.33
C THR A 130 5.00 3.46 -0.06
N ALA A 131 6.12 2.74 -0.18
CA ALA A 131 6.23 1.33 0.26
C ALA A 131 6.76 1.23 1.70
N ASN A 132 7.16 2.34 2.30
CA ASN A 132 7.79 2.35 3.61
C ASN A 132 6.72 2.32 4.71
N GLY A 133 6.55 1.15 5.34
CA GLY A 133 5.64 1.02 6.47
C GLY A 133 6.15 1.73 7.73
N GLN A 134 7.47 1.84 7.91
CA GLN A 134 8.03 2.44 9.12
C GLN A 134 7.77 3.94 9.20
N ILE A 135 7.85 4.66 8.08
CA ILE A 135 7.51 6.09 8.05
C ILE A 135 6.01 6.34 8.29
N ALA A 136 5.13 5.44 7.84
CA ALA A 136 3.69 5.54 8.11
C ALA A 136 3.41 5.38 9.62
N LEU A 137 4.01 4.37 10.26
CA LEU A 137 3.91 4.16 11.71
C LEU A 137 4.55 5.30 12.50
N ALA A 138 5.70 5.82 12.05
CA ALA A 138 6.34 6.96 12.69
C ALA A 138 5.49 8.23 12.57
N TYR A 139 4.87 8.48 11.41
CA TYR A 139 3.97 9.61 11.21
C TYR A 139 2.81 9.61 12.21
N GLU A 140 2.18 8.46 12.42
CA GLU A 140 1.10 8.32 13.39
C GLU A 140 1.56 8.71 14.81
N GLU A 141 2.69 8.15 15.26
CA GLU A 141 3.22 8.40 16.61
C GLU A 141 3.73 9.84 16.81
N ILE A 142 4.40 10.39 15.80
CA ILE A 142 4.91 11.76 15.84
C ILE A 142 3.75 12.75 15.88
N THR A 143 2.72 12.54 15.07
CA THR A 143 1.56 13.45 15.04
C THR A 143 0.85 13.49 16.39
N LYS A 144 0.72 12.36 17.09
CA LYS A 144 0.19 12.31 18.47
C LYS A 144 1.01 13.14 19.45
N GLU A 145 2.33 13.17 19.31
CA GLU A 145 3.22 13.97 20.17
C GLU A 145 3.19 15.47 19.80
N LEU A 146 3.01 15.79 18.53
CA LEU A 146 3.01 17.17 18.02
C LEU A 146 1.67 17.88 18.22
N GLU A 147 0.55 17.17 18.22
CA GLU A 147 -0.80 17.74 18.32
C GLU A 147 -1.02 18.57 19.62
N PRO A 148 -0.62 18.11 20.83
CA PRO A 148 -0.70 18.93 22.05
C PRO A 148 0.10 20.24 22.00
N ARG A 149 1.01 20.37 21.03
CA ARG A 149 1.88 21.53 20.81
C ARG A 149 1.39 22.42 19.67
N ASN A 150 0.18 22.18 19.16
CA ASN A 150 -0.42 22.86 18.00
C ASN A 150 0.39 22.74 16.70
N ILE A 151 1.27 21.73 16.59
CA ILE A 151 1.99 21.43 15.36
C ILE A 151 1.18 20.37 14.62
N ARG A 152 0.45 20.80 13.59
CA ARG A 152 -0.47 19.93 12.82
C ARG A 152 0.01 19.61 11.41
N GLU A 153 0.94 20.41 10.89
CA GLU A 153 1.44 20.25 9.52
C GLU A 153 2.73 19.45 9.52
N VAL A 154 2.61 18.13 9.34
CA VAL A 154 3.74 17.23 9.11
C VAL A 154 3.66 16.77 7.66
N LYS A 155 4.64 17.16 6.83
CA LYS A 155 4.70 16.82 5.41
C LYS A 155 5.58 15.60 5.18
N TYR A 156 5.14 14.72 4.31
CA TYR A 156 5.99 13.66 3.77
C TYR A 156 6.69 14.16 2.50
N THR A 157 7.99 13.92 2.36
CA THR A 157 8.73 14.24 1.13
C THR A 157 9.70 13.13 0.75
N VAL A 158 10.04 13.05 -0.55
CA VAL A 158 11.13 12.21 -1.05
C VAL A 158 12.15 13.11 -1.74
N THR A 159 13.41 13.05 -1.32
CA THR A 159 14.50 13.83 -1.91
C THR A 159 15.72 12.94 -2.02
N ASP A 160 16.29 12.80 -3.21
CA ASP A 160 17.46 11.95 -3.49
C ASP A 160 17.30 10.50 -2.98
N GLY A 161 16.09 9.95 -3.09
CA GLY A 161 15.75 8.60 -2.63
C GLY A 161 15.58 8.47 -1.11
N ILE A 162 15.68 9.56 -0.36
CA ILE A 162 15.44 9.61 1.08
C ILE A 162 14.00 10.06 1.32
N GLU A 163 13.24 9.24 2.02
CA GLU A 163 11.90 9.58 2.47
C GLU A 163 11.96 10.29 3.82
N SER A 164 11.17 11.34 4.02
CA SER A 164 11.23 12.11 5.25
C SER A 164 9.90 12.68 5.70
N LEU A 165 9.77 12.82 7.03
CA LEU A 165 8.72 13.60 7.67
C LEU A 165 9.29 14.95 8.08
N ASN A 166 8.61 16.04 7.71
CA ASN A 166 9.07 17.40 7.94
C ASN A 166 7.99 18.23 8.60
N PHE A 167 8.34 19.04 9.58
CA PHE A 167 7.43 19.96 10.26
C PHE A 167 8.19 21.16 10.82
N ALA A 168 7.49 22.28 11.04
CA ALA A 168 8.03 23.43 11.74
C ALA A 168 7.54 23.42 13.20
N ASP A 169 8.42 23.72 14.15
CA ASP A 169 8.02 23.95 15.53
C ASP A 169 7.46 25.37 15.75
N ALA A 170 7.03 25.68 16.98
CA ALA A 170 6.47 26.98 17.33
C ALA A 170 7.48 28.14 17.23
N GLU A 171 8.78 27.87 17.06
CA GLU A 171 9.83 28.86 16.83
C GLU A 171 10.17 29.02 15.34
N GLY A 172 9.50 28.26 14.47
CA GLY A 172 9.79 28.23 13.04
C GLY A 172 11.07 27.45 12.70
N LYS A 173 11.58 26.61 13.61
CA LYS A 173 12.69 25.71 13.27
C LYS A 173 12.18 24.54 12.47
N GLU A 174 12.91 24.18 11.43
CA GLU A 174 12.55 23.11 10.52
C GLU A 174 13.08 21.78 11.02
N TRP A 175 12.17 20.87 11.33
CA TRP A 175 12.47 19.51 11.74
C TRP A 175 12.37 18.57 10.55
N THR A 176 13.37 17.70 10.40
CA THR A 176 13.39 16.64 9.37
C THR A 176 13.74 15.31 10.02
N LEU A 177 12.88 14.32 9.82
CA LEU A 177 13.16 12.91 10.11
C LEU A 177 13.38 12.19 8.79
N GLY A 178 14.63 11.98 8.41
CA GLY A 178 15.01 11.28 7.18
C GLY A 178 15.17 9.77 7.40
N PHE A 179 14.37 8.98 6.70
CA PHE A 179 14.34 7.52 6.74
C PHE A 179 15.27 6.97 5.65
N ASN A 180 16.40 6.43 6.10
CA ASN A 180 17.31 5.62 5.29
C ASN A 180 17.13 4.15 5.67
N ALA A 181 17.57 3.23 4.79
CA ALA A 181 17.27 1.80 4.82
C ALA A 181 17.23 1.11 6.21
N SER A 182 18.04 1.54 7.18
CA SER A 182 18.01 1.03 8.56
C SER A 182 17.93 2.10 9.65
N ARG A 183 18.00 3.39 9.30
CA ARG A 183 18.17 4.47 10.28
C ARG A 183 17.28 5.64 9.99
N VAL A 184 16.84 6.30 11.05
CA VAL A 184 16.20 7.62 10.97
C VAL A 184 17.15 8.66 11.50
N LYS A 185 17.54 9.59 10.62
CA LYS A 185 18.32 10.78 10.98
C LYS A 185 17.35 11.90 11.32
N ILE A 186 17.41 12.37 12.57
CA ILE A 186 16.61 13.50 13.05
C ILE A 186 17.48 14.76 12.99
N SER A 187 17.00 15.79 12.29
CA SER A 187 17.72 17.06 12.13
C SER A 187 16.81 18.25 12.44
N VAL A 188 17.40 19.34 12.93
CA VAL A 188 16.75 20.64 13.16
C VAL A 188 17.58 21.71 12.45
N ASP A 189 16.96 22.47 11.55
CA ASP A 189 17.62 23.45 10.67
C ASP A 189 18.86 22.85 9.97
N GLY A 190 18.73 21.61 9.50
CA GLY A 190 19.79 20.83 8.83
C GLY A 190 20.87 20.27 9.76
N LYS A 191 20.87 20.58 11.06
CA LYS A 191 21.83 20.05 12.04
C LYS A 191 21.30 18.74 12.62
N SER A 192 22.10 17.68 12.53
CA SER A 192 21.76 16.38 13.11
C SER A 192 21.64 16.49 14.62
N VAL A 193 20.50 16.04 15.16
CA VAL A 193 20.22 16.03 16.62
C VAL A 193 20.03 14.63 17.18
N GLY A 194 19.87 13.63 16.31
CA GLY A 194 19.75 12.22 16.69
C GLY A 194 19.87 11.29 15.48
N LEU A 195 20.21 10.04 15.75
CA LEU A 195 20.22 8.95 14.78
C LEU A 195 19.72 7.71 15.51
N VAL A 196 18.64 7.12 15.02
CA VAL A 196 17.96 5.99 15.67
C VAL A 196 17.69 4.88 14.66
N GLU A 197 17.40 3.66 15.12
CA GLU A 197 16.93 2.59 14.25
C GLU A 197 15.57 2.97 13.62
N HIS A 198 15.31 2.50 12.40
CA HIS A 198 14.10 2.89 11.65
C HIS A 198 12.77 2.43 12.28
N ASP A 199 12.81 1.48 13.20
CA ASP A 199 11.68 0.84 13.85
C ASP A 199 11.57 1.23 15.33
N ASP A 200 12.57 1.93 15.87
CA ASP A 200 12.55 2.47 17.24
C ASP A 200 11.77 3.80 17.31
N ARG A 201 10.45 3.68 17.17
CA ARG A 201 9.52 4.81 17.26
C ARG A 201 9.53 5.47 18.64
N PHE A 202 9.89 4.73 19.68
CA PHE A 202 9.94 5.27 21.04
C PHE A 202 11.11 6.24 21.17
N GLU A 203 12.30 5.84 20.73
CA GLU A 203 13.47 6.71 20.76
C GLU A 203 13.27 7.96 19.88
N MET A 204 12.67 7.82 18.69
CA MET A 204 12.28 8.97 17.85
C MET A 204 11.42 9.97 18.64
N ARG A 205 10.38 9.47 19.31
CA ARG A 205 9.43 10.30 20.07
C ARG A 205 10.11 10.98 21.26
N GLU A 206 10.96 10.27 22.00
CA GLU A 206 11.65 10.84 23.17
C GLU A 206 12.66 11.92 22.77
N ILE A 207 13.36 11.77 21.64
CA ILE A 207 14.25 12.82 21.09
C ILE A 207 13.44 14.08 20.74
N ILE A 208 12.30 13.93 20.08
CA ILE A 208 11.42 15.06 19.73
C ILE A 208 10.88 15.72 21.00
N ARG A 209 10.30 14.93 21.92
CA ARG A 209 9.70 15.42 23.16
C ARG A 209 10.70 16.19 24.01
N SER A 210 11.85 15.58 24.33
CA SER A 210 12.86 16.17 25.21
C SER A 210 13.30 17.55 24.72
N ARG A 211 13.54 17.69 23.41
CA ARG A 211 13.96 18.95 22.80
C ARG A 211 12.85 19.99 22.74
N LEU A 212 11.62 19.60 22.37
CA LEU A 212 10.49 20.54 22.35
C LEU A 212 10.13 21.03 23.75
N ASP A 213 10.30 20.20 24.79
CA ASP A 213 10.03 20.59 26.18
C ASP A 213 11.10 21.55 26.74
N HIS A 214 12.38 21.37 26.38
CA HIS A 214 13.43 22.32 26.71
C HIS A 214 13.15 23.73 26.16
N ILE A 215 12.59 23.83 24.95
CA ILE A 215 12.19 25.10 24.33
C ILE A 215 11.05 25.78 25.13
N ARG A 216 10.12 24.99 25.66
CA ARG A 216 8.98 25.53 26.43
C ARG A 216 9.41 26.05 27.81
N LEU A 217 10.40 25.40 28.43
CA LEU A 217 10.91 25.78 29.75
C LEU A 217 11.80 27.03 29.71
N SER A 218 12.57 27.24 28.63
CA SER A 218 13.41 28.45 28.50
C SER A 218 12.60 29.75 28.33
N LYS A 219 11.34 29.67 27.91
CA LYS A 219 10.43 30.83 27.75
C LYS A 219 9.68 31.23 29.01
N LYS A 220 9.79 30.46 30.11
CA LYS A 220 9.13 30.78 31.39
C LYS A 220 9.98 31.63 32.34
N TRP A 221 11.13 32.12 31.88
CA TRP A 221 12.07 32.93 32.65
C TRP A 221 12.24 34.31 32.00
#